data_AF-A0A7J6CA68-F1
#
_entry.id   AF-A0A7J6CA68-F1
#
_cell.length_a   1.000
_cell.length_b   1.000
_cell.length_c   1.000
_cell.angle_alpha   90.00
_cell.angle_beta   90.00
_cell.angle_gamma   90.00
#
_symmetry.space_group_name_H-M   'P 1'
#
loop_
_entity.id
_entity.type
_entity.pdbx_description
1 polymer ?
#
loop_
_entity_poly.entity_id
_entity_poly.type
_entity_poly.pdbx_seq_one_letter_code
_entity_poly.pdbx_strand_id
1 'polypeptide(L)'
;MKFPALLLGFVLVCSMVIAGYIHSRRKQETQLSKQASFTDIKFRVTRDVLGEYQDQLIQSKTLLEKTKKEVDSLTKDLSVAKTFVEKKKSDIATCKGETKRITDETAAAESEKKHIQSEFVKENSHWGTEVQSLKKQMEQLSTLCKYIDKTSEEGRKLCKITDEPQQPEAKPKEMQAEKPKPEEPKPKEPKAEESKDKQPKVDV
;
A
#
# COMPACT_ATOMS: atom_id res chain seq x y z
N MET A 1 25.91 106.73 -68.99
CA MET A 1 24.81 106.21 -68.15
C MET A 1 24.67 104.69 -68.29
N LYS A 2 25.66 103.87 -67.86
CA LYS A 2 25.63 102.39 -68.03
C LYS A 2 25.66 101.60 -66.71
N PHE A 3 26.09 102.23 -65.60
CA PHE A 3 26.14 101.63 -64.26
C PHE A 3 24.78 101.23 -63.63
N PRO A 4 23.67 101.99 -63.78
CA PRO A 4 22.40 101.57 -63.18
C PRO A 4 21.81 100.30 -63.82
N ALA A 5 22.04 100.10 -65.13
CA ALA A 5 21.61 98.88 -65.82
C ALA A 5 22.41 97.64 -65.40
N LEU A 6 23.72 97.80 -65.14
CA LEU A 6 24.58 96.71 -64.65
C LEU A 6 24.23 96.26 -63.24
N LEU A 7 23.90 97.19 -62.34
CA LEU A 7 23.49 96.87 -60.96
C LEU A 7 22.15 96.12 -60.92
N LEU A 8 21.18 96.52 -61.74
CA LEU A 8 19.90 95.80 -61.86
C LEU A 8 20.09 94.37 -62.39
N GLY A 9 20.95 94.20 -63.39
CA GLY A 9 21.32 92.88 -63.90
C GLY A 9 21.94 91.98 -62.83
N PHE A 10 22.86 92.53 -62.02
CA PHE A 10 23.50 91.80 -60.93
C PHE A 10 22.50 91.37 -59.84
N VAL A 11 21.59 92.26 -59.43
CA VAL A 11 20.56 91.93 -58.43
C VAL A 11 19.63 90.82 -58.92
N LEU A 12 19.25 90.84 -60.20
CA LEU A 12 18.44 89.77 -60.80
C LEU A 12 19.17 88.42 -60.78
N VAL A 13 20.45 88.38 -61.14
CA VAL A 13 21.26 87.15 -61.06
C VAL A 13 21.38 86.66 -59.62
N CYS A 14 21.67 87.55 -58.66
CA CYS A 14 21.73 87.18 -57.24
C CYS A 14 20.40 86.60 -56.72
N SER A 15 19.26 87.16 -57.15
CA SER A 15 17.94 86.66 -56.75
C SER A 15 17.69 85.23 -57.24
N MET A 16 18.11 84.90 -58.48
CA MET A 16 17.98 83.56 -59.03
C MET A 16 18.91 82.55 -58.33
N VAL A 17 20.13 82.94 -57.99
CA VAL A 17 21.07 82.09 -57.24
C VAL A 17 20.52 81.76 -55.85
N ILE A 18 19.98 82.75 -55.14
CA ILE A 18 19.38 82.55 -53.81
C ILE A 18 18.15 81.65 -53.90
N ALA A 19 17.27 81.87 -54.87
CA ALA A 19 16.09 81.02 -55.08
C ALA A 19 16.48 79.56 -55.39
N GLY A 20 17.49 79.34 -56.23
CA GLY A 20 18.05 78.02 -56.52
C GLY A 20 18.64 77.34 -55.28
N TYR A 21 19.38 78.09 -54.46
CA TYR A 21 19.94 77.58 -53.20
C TYR A 21 18.84 77.17 -52.22
N ILE A 22 17.81 78.00 -52.03
CA ILE A 22 16.66 77.69 -51.16
C ILE A 22 15.94 76.43 -51.64
N HIS A 23 15.72 76.28 -52.96
CA HIS A 23 15.05 75.09 -53.49
C HIS A 23 15.89 73.82 -53.32
N SER A 24 17.21 73.90 -53.54
CA SER A 24 18.15 72.80 -53.30
C SER A 24 18.19 72.39 -51.82
N ARG A 25 18.26 73.36 -50.90
CA ARG A 25 18.17 73.14 -49.44
C ARG A 25 16.88 72.45 -49.04
N ARG A 26 15.73 72.94 -49.50
CA ARG A 26 14.42 72.32 -49.22
C ARG A 26 14.35 70.88 -49.74
N LYS A 27 14.90 70.62 -50.92
CA LYS A 27 14.99 69.25 -51.47
C LYS A 27 15.86 68.35 -50.59
N GLN A 28 17.00 68.83 -50.10
CA GLN A 28 17.85 68.09 -49.17
C GLN A 28 17.16 67.83 -47.83
N GLU A 29 16.51 68.82 -47.24
CA GLU A 29 15.74 68.65 -45.99
C GLU A 29 14.64 67.60 -46.15
N THR A 30 13.95 67.61 -47.29
CA THR A 30 12.91 66.61 -47.59
C THR A 30 13.49 65.20 -47.78
N GLN A 31 14.70 65.07 -48.32
CA GLN A 31 15.38 63.77 -48.45
C GLN A 31 15.87 63.26 -47.10
N LEU A 32 16.46 64.14 -46.28
CA LEU A 32 16.93 63.81 -44.94
C LEU A 32 15.77 63.44 -44.01
N SER A 33 14.64 64.15 -44.08
CA SER A 33 13.46 63.82 -43.27
C SER A 33 12.87 62.46 -43.65
N LYS A 34 12.85 62.12 -44.95
CA LYS A 34 12.47 60.79 -45.43
C LYS A 34 13.42 59.72 -44.89
N GLN A 35 14.74 59.91 -45.02
CA GLN A 35 15.73 58.96 -44.50
C GLN A 35 15.62 58.78 -42.99
N ALA A 36 15.39 59.87 -42.25
CA ALA A 36 15.17 59.82 -40.80
C ALA A 36 13.92 59.00 -40.46
N SER A 37 12.80 59.21 -41.16
CA SER A 37 11.56 58.45 -40.94
C SER A 37 11.72 56.97 -41.26
N PHE A 38 12.41 56.60 -42.35
CA PHE A 38 12.69 55.20 -42.68
C PHE A 38 13.55 54.54 -41.61
N THR A 39 14.54 55.28 -41.09
CA THR A 39 15.43 54.79 -40.04
C THR A 39 14.66 54.58 -38.73
N ASP A 40 13.79 55.52 -38.35
CA ASP A 40 12.92 55.39 -37.17
C ASP A 40 11.97 54.19 -37.27
N ILE A 41 11.27 54.05 -38.40
CA ILE A 41 10.38 52.91 -38.65
C ILE A 41 11.16 51.60 -38.56
N LYS A 42 12.35 51.54 -39.17
CA LYS A 42 13.21 50.35 -39.11
C LYS A 42 13.61 50.03 -37.67
N PHE A 43 13.99 51.02 -36.87
CA PHE A 43 14.33 50.82 -35.47
C PHE A 43 13.12 50.35 -34.65
N ARG A 44 11.93 50.89 -34.91
CA ARG A 44 10.70 50.44 -34.26
C ARG A 44 10.40 48.98 -34.58
N VAL A 45 10.36 48.61 -35.86
CA VAL A 45 10.12 47.22 -36.29
C VAL A 45 11.19 46.29 -35.74
N THR A 46 12.46 46.69 -35.77
CA THR A 46 13.55 45.86 -35.23
C THR A 46 13.37 45.63 -33.73
N ARG A 47 12.99 46.67 -32.97
CA ARG A 47 12.74 46.58 -31.53
C ARG A 47 11.50 45.72 -31.21
N ASP A 48 10.43 45.86 -31.98
CA ASP A 48 9.20 45.07 -31.79
C ASP A 48 9.50 43.58 -32.02
N VAL A 49 10.19 43.26 -33.14
CA VAL A 49 10.63 41.89 -33.45
C VAL A 49 11.59 41.35 -32.39
N LEU A 50 12.53 42.15 -31.90
CA LEU A 50 13.44 41.74 -30.83
C LEU A 50 12.68 41.46 -29.52
N GLY A 51 11.65 42.24 -29.23
CA GLY A 51 10.74 42.04 -28.11
C GLY A 51 10.00 40.71 -28.22
N GLU A 52 9.46 40.38 -29.39
CA GLU A 52 8.82 39.08 -29.65
C GLU A 52 9.78 37.91 -29.45
N TYR A 53 11.01 38.01 -29.94
CA TYR A 53 12.03 36.97 -29.70
C TYR A 53 12.37 36.81 -28.21
N GLN A 54 12.48 37.92 -27.47
CA GLN A 54 12.71 37.86 -26.04
C GLN A 54 11.53 37.24 -25.30
N ASP A 55 10.31 37.57 -25.68
CA ASP A 55 9.10 36.98 -25.10
C ASP A 55 9.03 35.47 -25.37
N GLN A 56 9.32 35.04 -26.61
CA GLN A 56 9.42 33.61 -26.94
C GLN A 56 10.51 32.90 -26.12
N LEU A 57 11.65 33.54 -25.87
CA LEU A 57 12.69 32.98 -25.00
C LEU A 57 12.23 32.87 -23.54
N ILE A 58 11.46 33.83 -23.03
CA ILE A 58 10.91 33.78 -21.67
C ILE A 58 9.86 32.68 -21.56
N GLN A 59 8.92 32.61 -22.51
CA GLN A 59 7.88 31.58 -22.54
C GLN A 59 8.48 30.17 -22.64
N SER A 60 9.44 29.95 -23.55
CA SER A 60 10.11 28.66 -23.69
C SER A 60 10.89 28.26 -22.45
N LYS A 61 11.65 29.18 -21.82
CA LYS A 61 12.31 28.92 -20.52
C LYS A 61 11.31 28.56 -19.43
N THR A 62 10.18 29.26 -19.36
CA THR A 62 9.14 28.99 -18.38
C THR A 62 8.52 27.61 -18.56
N LEU A 63 8.25 27.21 -19.80
CA LEU A 63 7.75 25.87 -20.13
C LEU A 63 8.79 24.79 -19.81
N LEU A 64 10.07 25.05 -20.10
CA LEU A 64 11.16 24.13 -19.80
C LEU A 64 11.30 23.92 -18.28
N GLU A 65 11.27 25.00 -17.49
CA GLU A 65 11.31 24.92 -16.03
C GLU A 65 10.12 24.19 -15.43
N LYS A 66 8.90 24.38 -15.98
CA LYS A 66 7.72 23.60 -15.56
C LYS A 66 7.90 22.12 -15.88
N THR A 67 8.29 21.81 -17.11
CA THR A 67 8.53 20.42 -17.56
C THR A 67 9.61 19.75 -16.72
N LYS A 68 10.68 20.47 -16.40
CA LYS A 68 11.76 19.98 -15.54
C LYS A 68 11.26 19.63 -14.14
N LYS A 69 10.44 20.49 -13.54
CA LYS A 69 9.82 20.22 -12.23
C LYS A 69 8.91 18.99 -12.27
N GLU A 70 8.11 18.84 -13.32
CA GLU A 70 7.26 17.66 -13.51
C GLU A 70 8.10 16.38 -13.66
N VAL A 71 9.17 16.42 -14.47
CA VAL A 71 10.10 15.30 -14.63
C VAL A 71 10.81 14.95 -13.33
N ASP A 72 11.24 15.94 -12.55
CA ASP A 72 11.86 15.72 -11.24
C ASP A 72 10.87 15.10 -10.24
N SER A 73 9.60 15.52 -10.27
CA SER A 73 8.53 14.91 -9.46
C SER A 73 8.28 13.46 -9.87
N LEU A 74 8.08 13.21 -11.17
CA LEU A 74 7.89 11.87 -11.72
C LEU A 74 9.08 10.94 -11.42
N THR A 75 10.29 11.47 -11.44
CA THR A 75 11.51 10.72 -11.10
C THR A 75 11.51 10.31 -9.62
N LYS A 76 11.08 11.21 -8.72
CA LYS A 76 10.90 10.88 -7.30
C LYS A 76 9.82 9.84 -7.10
N ASP A 77 8.66 10.00 -7.73
CA ASP A 77 7.56 9.05 -7.63
C ASP A 77 7.96 7.68 -8.16
N LEU A 78 8.71 7.62 -9.26
CA LEU A 78 9.25 6.38 -9.81
C LEU A 78 10.24 5.72 -8.85
N SER A 79 11.09 6.49 -8.16
CA SER A 79 12.01 5.95 -7.15
C SER A 79 11.24 5.34 -5.97
N VAL A 80 10.17 6.00 -5.49
CA VAL A 80 9.31 5.49 -4.43
C VAL A 80 8.60 4.21 -4.90
N ALA A 81 7.97 4.24 -6.08
CA ALA A 81 7.31 3.08 -6.66
C ALA A 81 8.27 1.89 -6.83
N LYS A 82 9.51 2.14 -7.27
CA LYS A 82 10.53 1.09 -7.40
C LYS A 82 10.88 0.47 -6.04
N THR A 83 11.07 1.28 -4.99
CA THR A 83 11.34 0.75 -3.64
C THR A 83 10.15 -0.05 -3.10
N PHE A 84 8.92 0.40 -3.36
CA PHE A 84 7.71 -0.31 -2.98
C PHE A 84 7.58 -1.65 -3.70
N VAL A 85 7.87 -1.70 -5.01
CA VAL A 85 7.88 -2.93 -5.80
C VAL A 85 8.93 -3.92 -5.27
N GLU A 86 10.15 -3.47 -4.99
CA GLU A 86 11.19 -4.35 -4.44
C GLU A 86 10.81 -4.88 -3.05
N LYS A 87 10.23 -4.04 -2.18
CA LYS A 87 9.68 -4.48 -0.90
C LYS A 87 8.60 -5.55 -1.09
N LYS A 88 7.63 -5.31 -1.99
CA LYS A 88 6.56 -6.27 -2.28
C LYS A 88 7.07 -7.57 -2.88
N LYS A 89 8.10 -7.54 -3.73
CA LYS A 89 8.75 -8.77 -4.22
C LYS A 89 9.37 -9.56 -3.07
N SER A 90 10.05 -8.89 -2.14
CA SER A 90 10.59 -9.53 -0.95
C SER A 90 9.49 -10.16 -0.09
N ASP A 91 8.40 -9.42 0.17
CA ASP A 91 7.26 -9.92 0.95
C ASP A 91 6.64 -11.17 0.29
N ILE A 92 6.47 -11.16 -1.04
CA ILE A 92 5.96 -12.30 -1.81
C ILE A 92 6.92 -13.51 -1.71
N ALA A 93 8.23 -13.28 -1.79
CA ALA A 93 9.21 -14.35 -1.65
C ALA A 93 9.16 -15.00 -0.26
N THR A 94 9.06 -14.18 0.80
CA THR A 94 8.89 -14.66 2.18
C THR A 94 7.59 -15.44 2.34
N CYS A 95 6.46 -14.89 1.89
CA CYS A 95 5.15 -15.54 1.97
C CYS A 95 5.13 -16.90 1.23
N LYS A 96 5.79 -16.97 0.06
CA LYS A 96 5.94 -18.23 -0.68
C LYS A 96 6.81 -19.25 0.07
N GLY A 97 7.85 -18.79 0.77
CA GLY A 97 8.66 -19.62 1.65
C GLY A 97 7.87 -20.17 2.83
N GLU A 98 7.13 -19.32 3.52
CA GLU A 98 6.24 -19.70 4.63
C GLU A 98 5.16 -20.68 4.18
N THR A 99 4.55 -20.46 3.02
CA THR A 99 3.54 -21.37 2.46
C THR A 99 4.11 -22.77 2.25
N LYS A 100 5.33 -22.88 1.72
CA LYS A 100 6.01 -24.18 1.58
C LYS A 100 6.26 -24.84 2.92
N ARG A 101 6.81 -24.08 3.88
CA ARG A 101 7.08 -24.59 5.23
C ARG A 101 5.80 -25.10 5.91
N ILE A 102 4.69 -24.34 5.84
CA ILE A 102 3.40 -24.75 6.39
C ILE A 102 2.87 -26.00 5.68
N THR A 103 3.05 -26.10 4.36
CA THR A 103 2.65 -27.29 3.60
C THR A 103 3.43 -28.52 4.04
N ASP A 104 4.75 -28.40 4.22
CA ASP A 104 5.62 -29.48 4.67
C ASP A 104 5.31 -29.90 6.11
N GLU A 105 5.12 -28.92 7.02
CA GLU A 105 4.70 -29.17 8.41
C GLU A 105 3.32 -29.85 8.47
N THR A 106 2.38 -29.45 7.62
CA THR A 106 1.05 -30.06 7.54
C THR A 106 1.13 -31.51 7.05
N ALA A 107 1.95 -31.77 6.02
CA ALA A 107 2.17 -33.13 5.52
C ALA A 107 2.83 -34.04 6.57
N ALA A 108 3.82 -33.52 7.31
CA ALA A 108 4.46 -34.21 8.41
C ALA A 108 3.46 -34.53 9.53
N ALA A 109 2.69 -33.55 9.99
CA ALA A 109 1.67 -33.73 11.01
C ALA A 109 0.56 -34.72 10.58
N GLU A 110 0.16 -34.72 9.30
CA GLU A 110 -0.79 -35.70 8.78
C GLU A 110 -0.21 -37.12 8.81
N SER A 111 1.08 -37.27 8.50
CA SER A 111 1.76 -38.57 8.57
C SER A 111 1.88 -39.08 10.02
N GLU A 112 2.23 -38.22 10.96
CA GLU A 112 2.26 -38.55 12.39
C GLU A 112 0.88 -38.91 12.91
N LYS A 113 -0.16 -38.16 12.53
CA LYS A 113 -1.54 -38.47 12.87
C LYS A 113 -1.95 -39.86 12.39
N LYS A 114 -1.62 -40.22 11.13
CA LYS A 114 -1.90 -41.56 10.58
C LYS A 114 -1.15 -42.65 11.34
N HIS A 115 0.11 -42.40 11.70
CA HIS A 115 0.92 -43.33 12.48
C HIS A 115 0.34 -43.55 13.88
N ILE A 116 0.04 -42.46 14.62
CA ILE A 116 -0.58 -42.52 15.95
C ILE A 116 -1.95 -43.21 15.88
N GLN A 117 -2.75 -42.93 14.85
CA GLN A 117 -4.04 -43.60 14.67
C GLN A 117 -3.89 -45.11 14.46
N SER A 118 -2.88 -45.53 13.69
CA SER A 118 -2.55 -46.95 13.49
C SER A 118 -2.13 -47.62 14.80
N GLU A 119 -1.21 -47.00 15.55
CA GLU A 119 -0.77 -47.50 16.86
C GLU A 119 -1.95 -47.57 17.85
N PHE A 120 -2.81 -46.54 17.87
CA PHE A 120 -4.01 -46.53 18.70
C PHE A 120 -4.98 -47.66 18.36
N VAL A 121 -5.24 -47.93 17.08
CA VAL A 121 -6.09 -49.06 16.66
C VAL A 121 -5.49 -50.39 17.10
N LYS A 122 -4.18 -50.56 16.91
CA LYS A 122 -3.46 -51.78 17.30
C LYS A 122 -3.52 -51.99 18.81
N GLU A 123 -3.21 -50.97 19.59
CA GLU A 123 -3.21 -51.06 21.06
C GLU A 123 -4.63 -51.23 21.61
N ASN A 124 -5.63 -50.52 21.07
CA ASN A 124 -7.02 -50.73 21.44
C ASN A 124 -7.51 -52.15 21.14
N SER A 125 -7.07 -52.74 20.03
CA SER A 125 -7.37 -54.16 19.72
C SER A 125 -6.69 -55.11 20.72
N HIS A 126 -5.45 -54.84 21.11
CA HIS A 126 -4.71 -55.60 22.12
C HIS A 126 -5.42 -55.55 23.49
N TRP A 127 -5.73 -54.35 23.98
CA TRP A 127 -6.50 -54.16 25.21
C TRP A 127 -7.87 -54.85 25.15
N GLY A 128 -8.56 -54.78 24.01
CA GLY A 128 -9.83 -55.49 23.81
C GLY A 128 -9.69 -57.01 23.95
N THR A 129 -8.61 -57.59 23.42
CA THR A 129 -8.32 -59.03 23.58
C THR A 129 -7.96 -59.41 25.01
N GLU A 130 -7.17 -58.59 25.72
CA GLU A 130 -6.84 -58.82 27.12
C GLU A 130 -8.09 -58.77 28.00
N VAL A 131 -8.97 -57.78 27.80
CA VAL A 131 -10.23 -57.67 28.53
C VAL A 131 -11.11 -58.90 28.30
N GLN A 132 -11.22 -59.38 27.05
CA GLN A 132 -11.97 -60.62 26.78
C GLN A 132 -11.31 -61.85 27.41
N SER A 133 -9.99 -61.94 27.40
CA SER A 133 -9.23 -63.03 28.04
C SER A 133 -9.42 -63.03 29.56
N LEU A 134 -9.26 -61.87 30.22
CA LEU A 134 -9.52 -61.70 31.64
C LEU A 134 -10.97 -62.03 31.97
N LYS A 135 -11.93 -61.61 31.14
CA LYS A 135 -13.35 -61.95 31.34
C LYS A 135 -13.56 -63.47 31.28
N LYS A 136 -12.94 -64.18 30.33
CA LYS A 136 -12.98 -65.65 30.28
C LYS A 136 -12.31 -66.30 31.49
N GLN A 137 -11.18 -65.79 31.96
CA GLN A 137 -10.52 -66.28 33.18
C GLN A 137 -11.40 -66.06 34.42
N MET A 138 -12.06 -64.91 34.52
CA MET A 138 -13.01 -64.62 35.59
C MET A 138 -14.24 -65.55 35.51
N GLU A 139 -14.78 -65.79 34.32
CA GLU A 139 -15.88 -66.76 34.13
C GLU A 139 -15.43 -68.18 34.51
N GLN A 140 -14.23 -68.60 34.10
CA GLN A 140 -13.64 -69.90 34.47
C GLN A 140 -13.41 -70.03 35.97
N LEU A 141 -12.82 -69.02 36.62
CA LEU A 141 -12.69 -68.95 38.07
C LEU A 141 -14.06 -69.01 38.74
N SER A 142 -15.05 -68.25 38.25
CA SER A 142 -16.42 -68.30 38.79
C SER A 142 -17.05 -69.68 38.65
N THR A 143 -16.75 -70.44 37.59
CA THR A 143 -17.20 -71.82 37.45
C THR A 143 -16.46 -72.77 38.38
N LEU A 144 -15.16 -72.61 38.59
CA LEU A 144 -14.41 -73.38 39.60
C LEU A 144 -14.93 -73.10 41.01
N CYS A 145 -15.38 -71.87 41.27
CA CYS A 145 -16.04 -71.46 42.50
C CYS A 145 -17.43 -72.06 42.73
N LYS A 146 -18.04 -72.69 41.73
CA LYS A 146 -19.25 -73.52 41.92
C LYS A 146 -18.93 -74.90 42.50
N TYR A 147 -17.70 -75.38 42.33
CA TYR A 147 -17.26 -76.72 42.76
C TYR A 147 -16.43 -76.70 44.06
N ILE A 148 -15.99 -75.53 44.50
CA ILE A 148 -15.29 -75.35 45.77
C ILE A 148 -16.30 -75.24 46.91
N ASP A 149 -16.04 -75.97 47.99
CA ASP A 149 -16.92 -76.03 49.15
C ASP A 149 -17.01 -74.66 49.86
N LYS A 150 -18.22 -74.08 49.90
CA LYS A 150 -18.46 -72.70 50.36
C LYS A 150 -18.23 -72.48 51.87
N THR A 151 -17.88 -73.55 52.58
CA THR A 151 -17.71 -73.61 54.03
C THR A 151 -16.24 -73.64 54.46
N SER A 152 -15.27 -73.81 53.55
CA SER A 152 -13.83 -73.71 53.83
C SER A 152 -13.33 -72.26 53.68
N GLU A 153 -12.48 -71.82 54.62
CA GLU A 153 -11.88 -70.48 54.62
C GLU A 153 -11.02 -70.21 53.38
N GLU A 154 -10.31 -71.23 52.88
CA GLU A 154 -9.48 -71.10 51.68
C GLU A 154 -10.33 -70.94 50.41
N GLY A 155 -11.47 -71.64 50.34
CA GLY A 155 -12.41 -71.53 49.23
C GLY A 155 -13.09 -70.16 49.14
N ARG A 156 -13.44 -69.56 50.28
CA ARG A 156 -14.00 -68.19 50.36
C ARG A 156 -13.01 -67.13 49.90
N LYS A 157 -11.73 -67.26 50.25
CA LYS A 157 -10.65 -66.32 49.87
C LYS A 157 -10.29 -66.39 48.37
N LEU A 158 -10.32 -67.58 47.77
CA LEU A 158 -9.96 -67.78 46.36
C LEU A 158 -11.06 -67.35 45.39
N CYS A 159 -12.32 -67.47 45.80
CA CYS A 159 -13.48 -67.17 44.95
C CYS A 159 -14.04 -65.76 45.11
N LYS A 160 -13.48 -64.98 46.05
CA LYS A 160 -14.03 -63.69 46.48
C LYS A 160 -15.56 -63.73 46.57
N ILE A 161 -16.09 -64.79 47.18
CA ILE A 161 -17.47 -64.75 47.67
C ILE A 161 -17.40 -63.90 48.94
N THR A 162 -17.41 -62.59 48.74
CA THR A 162 -17.99 -61.73 49.74
C THR A 162 -19.46 -62.13 49.77
N ASP A 163 -19.86 -62.85 50.82
CA ASP A 163 -21.24 -62.82 51.29
C ASP A 163 -21.65 -61.35 51.22
N GLU A 164 -22.56 -61.01 50.33
CA GLU A 164 -23.29 -59.77 50.43
C GLU A 164 -24.21 -59.92 51.63
N PRO A 165 -24.19 -59.00 52.60
CA PRO A 165 -25.42 -58.55 53.19
C PRO A 165 -25.76 -57.22 52.52
N GLN A 166 -26.94 -57.16 51.93
CA GLN A 166 -27.58 -55.89 51.62
C GLN A 166 -27.55 -54.97 52.84
N GLN A 167 -27.00 -53.76 52.60
CA GLN A 167 -27.37 -52.45 53.18
C GLN A 167 -27.16 -52.21 54.70
N PRO A 168 -26.88 -50.96 55.13
CA PRO A 168 -27.21 -49.68 54.47
C PRO A 168 -26.00 -48.82 54.10
N GLU A 169 -26.14 -48.05 53.01
CA GLU A 169 -25.33 -46.86 52.74
C GLU A 169 -25.37 -45.93 53.97
N ALA A 170 -24.31 -45.98 54.76
CA ALA A 170 -23.94 -44.87 55.61
C ALA A 170 -23.56 -43.71 54.68
N LYS A 171 -24.37 -42.64 54.69
CA LYS A 171 -23.92 -41.31 54.28
C LYS A 171 -22.68 -40.94 55.10
N PRO A 172 -21.62 -40.45 54.45
CA PRO A 172 -21.00 -39.23 54.91
C PRO A 172 -21.31 -38.07 53.96
N LYS A 173 -21.73 -36.98 54.59
CA LYS A 173 -21.82 -35.64 54.03
C LYS A 173 -20.47 -35.17 53.48
N GLU A 174 -20.58 -34.39 52.41
CA GLU A 174 -19.81 -33.16 52.13
C GLU A 174 -18.28 -33.25 52.03
N MET A 175 -17.81 -33.19 50.79
CA MET A 175 -16.95 -32.09 50.34
C MET A 175 -17.40 -31.76 48.91
N GLN A 176 -18.43 -30.93 48.80
CA GLN A 176 -18.28 -29.56 48.33
C GLN A 176 -17.47 -29.48 47.05
N ALA A 177 -18.22 -29.38 45.95
CA ALA A 177 -17.79 -28.83 44.69
C ALA A 177 -16.97 -27.56 44.94
N GLU A 178 -15.66 -27.67 44.71
CA GLU A 178 -14.81 -26.51 44.55
C GLU A 178 -15.21 -25.86 43.22
N LYS A 179 -15.92 -24.74 43.36
CA LYS A 179 -16.20 -23.73 42.34
C LYS A 179 -15.11 -23.67 41.25
N PRO A 180 -15.47 -23.69 39.96
CA PRO A 180 -14.89 -22.74 39.04
C PRO A 180 -15.37 -21.37 39.50
N LYS A 181 -14.48 -20.62 40.16
CA LYS A 181 -14.69 -19.23 40.50
C LYS A 181 -14.89 -18.44 39.19
N PRO A 182 -16.03 -17.76 39.00
CA PRO A 182 -16.25 -16.84 37.90
C PRO A 182 -15.75 -15.45 38.30
N GLU A 183 -14.71 -14.96 37.61
CA GLU A 183 -14.17 -13.59 37.58
C GLU A 183 -13.16 -13.64 36.41
N GLU A 184 -13.14 -12.85 35.35
CA GLU A 184 -13.86 -11.69 34.81
C GLU A 184 -13.59 -11.76 33.28
N PRO A 185 -14.55 -11.46 32.40
CA PRO A 185 -14.22 -10.73 31.19
C PRO A 185 -14.66 -9.29 31.41
N LYS A 186 -13.71 -8.47 31.82
CA LYS A 186 -13.84 -7.01 31.81
C LYS A 186 -14.10 -6.57 30.36
N PRO A 187 -15.07 -5.67 30.14
CA PRO A 187 -15.62 -5.35 28.84
C PRO A 187 -14.61 -4.59 27.99
N LYS A 188 -14.51 -4.95 26.71
CA LYS A 188 -13.96 -4.04 25.69
C LYS A 188 -14.86 -4.04 24.47
N GLU A 189 -15.59 -2.94 24.38
CA GLU A 189 -16.07 -2.35 23.14
C GLU A 189 -15.09 -2.56 21.98
N PRO A 190 -15.56 -2.95 20.80
CA PRO A 190 -15.00 -2.48 19.56
C PRO A 190 -15.79 -1.25 19.13
N LYS A 191 -15.15 -0.10 19.34
CA LYS A 191 -15.22 1.11 18.51
C LYS A 191 -16.26 1.06 17.37
N ALA A 192 -17.37 1.73 17.58
CA ALA A 192 -17.97 2.52 16.52
C ALA A 192 -17.07 3.75 16.29
N GLU A 193 -16.11 3.64 15.38
CA GLU A 193 -15.38 4.81 14.87
C GLU A 193 -16.10 5.31 13.60
N GLU A 194 -16.96 6.31 13.83
CA GLU A 194 -17.05 7.53 13.02
C GLU A 194 -17.05 7.35 11.49
N SER A 195 -18.20 6.95 10.95
CA SER A 195 -18.60 7.35 9.60
C SER A 195 -18.79 8.87 9.60
N LYS A 196 -17.72 9.58 9.25
CA LYS A 196 -17.75 11.03 9.06
C LYS A 196 -18.44 11.33 7.74
N ASP A 197 -19.70 11.76 7.85
CA ASP A 197 -20.41 12.53 6.85
C ASP A 197 -19.50 13.59 6.22
N LYS A 198 -19.21 13.42 4.92
CA LYS A 198 -18.86 14.52 4.03
C LYS A 198 -19.75 14.45 2.79
N GLN A 199 -20.81 15.23 2.89
CA GLN A 199 -21.57 15.85 1.81
C GLN A 199 -20.68 16.23 0.62
N PRO A 200 -21.13 15.96 -0.62
CA PRO A 200 -20.99 16.95 -1.68
C PRO A 200 -22.40 17.36 -2.14
N LYS A 201 -22.77 18.60 -1.85
CA LYS A 201 -23.80 19.30 -2.63
C LYS A 201 -23.19 19.55 -4.02
N VAL A 202 -23.71 18.83 -5.01
CA VAL A 202 -23.70 19.25 -6.40
C VAL A 202 -25.10 19.80 -6.63
N ASP A 203 -25.22 21.13 -6.71
CA ASP A 203 -26.39 21.77 -7.32
C ASP A 203 -26.03 22.07 -8.78
N VAL A 204 -26.98 21.70 -9.64
CA VAL A 204 -27.14 22.06 -11.05
C VAL A 204 -27.89 23.39 -11.12
#